data_AF-A0A1W2FXF7-F1
#
_entry.id   AF-A0A1W2FXF7-F1
#
_cell.length_a   1.000
_cell.length_b   1.000
_cell.length_c   1.000
_cell.angle_alpha   90.00
_cell.angle_beta   90.00
_cell.angle_gamma   90.00
#
_symmetry.space_group_name_H-M   'P 1'
#
loop_
_entity.id
_entity.type
_entity.pdbx_description
1 polymer ?
#
loop_
_entity_poly.entity_id
_entity_poly.type
_entity_poly.pdbx_seq_one_letter_code
_entity_poly.pdbx_strand_id
1 'polypeptide(L)'
;MSSPRQEEAARPRITRSWADVALGILLTILLASLIFVAVVLLAKSNLLTPDDLTDEETKSLLTFLGVAFGVVATLIGALLANQHNRRTHMLAEQAKFREQQLALDTEERLKLDTVAKVLELVTTDNAYAPRARVAGAIATLMQLHGGVVSVRVLGELWEADAVSSSTAVWLIDRILRDDPPKEDETSEAAEVLSLHCARLTPSPDDKHQERFDWPSILLDTWPSAMSFSTRNALIAATTQVLLTRELNWWASGALRTPVLTLVNAMGDPDLGSCAALVLKKLNDRQALRTVRLDENDLALITEKANSAEPTAWFSSVLDKLDDWASEVDRKVSMAPNALGSSPLVTETPPPDRPGGRTSAG
;
A
#
# COMPACT_ATOMS: atom_id res chain seq x y z
N MET A 1 -1.40 -16.33 14.51
CA MET A 1 -1.61 -17.01 15.81
C MET A 1 -3.02 -16.69 16.27
N SER A 2 -3.98 -17.53 15.89
CA SER A 2 -5.40 -17.39 16.21
C SER A 2 -5.62 -17.78 17.66
N SER A 3 -6.22 -16.88 18.44
CA SER A 3 -6.44 -17.07 19.87
C SER A 3 -7.33 -18.30 20.12
N PRO A 4 -6.93 -19.28 20.95
CA PRO A 4 -7.71 -20.49 21.24
C PRO A 4 -9.04 -20.22 22.00
N ARG A 5 -9.39 -18.95 22.24
CA ARG A 5 -10.66 -18.54 22.86
C ARG A 5 -11.82 -18.29 21.88
N GLN A 6 -11.59 -18.27 20.57
CA GLN A 6 -12.69 -18.08 19.61
C GLN A 6 -13.36 -19.38 19.15
N GLU A 7 -12.79 -20.55 19.43
CA GLU A 7 -13.38 -21.84 19.03
C GLU A 7 -14.50 -22.34 19.96
N GLU A 8 -14.66 -21.75 21.16
CA GLU A 8 -15.63 -22.23 22.17
C GLU A 8 -17.01 -21.57 22.07
N ALA A 9 -17.19 -20.55 21.20
CA ALA A 9 -18.40 -19.71 21.18
C ALA A 9 -19.51 -20.18 20.23
N ALA A 10 -19.34 -21.27 19.48
CA ALA A 10 -20.32 -21.67 18.45
C ALA A 10 -20.76 -23.14 18.56
N ARG A 11 -21.00 -23.65 19.77
CA ARG A 11 -21.90 -24.81 19.89
C ARG A 11 -23.32 -24.31 19.63
N PRO A 12 -23.97 -24.66 18.49
CA PRO A 12 -25.37 -24.31 18.30
C PRO A 12 -26.14 -24.98 19.44
N ARG A 13 -26.64 -24.17 20.38
CA ARG A 13 -27.65 -24.65 21.33
C ARG A 13 -28.78 -25.16 20.47
N ILE A 14 -29.03 -26.46 20.50
CA ILE A 14 -30.18 -27.08 19.87
C ILE A 14 -31.38 -26.55 20.66
N THR A 15 -31.81 -25.33 20.34
CA THR A 15 -33.06 -24.77 20.79
C THR A 15 -34.11 -25.53 20.03
N ARG A 16 -34.54 -26.65 20.63
CA ARG A 16 -35.70 -27.42 20.18
C ARG A 16 -36.81 -26.40 20.00
N SER A 17 -37.11 -26.06 18.75
CA SER A 17 -37.93 -24.89 18.49
C SER A 17 -39.30 -25.20 19.07
N TRP A 18 -39.86 -24.27 19.84
CA TRP A 18 -41.21 -24.45 20.39
C TRP A 18 -42.24 -24.75 19.30
N ALA A 19 -41.94 -24.37 18.05
CA ALA A 19 -42.70 -24.72 16.86
C ALA A 19 -42.74 -26.24 16.59
N ASP A 20 -41.65 -26.98 16.78
CA ASP A 20 -41.62 -28.44 16.59
C ASP A 20 -42.50 -29.15 17.63
N VAL A 21 -42.48 -28.64 18.88
CA VAL A 21 -43.33 -29.14 19.96
C VAL A 21 -44.80 -28.81 19.70
N ALA A 22 -45.09 -27.56 19.32
CA ALA A 22 -46.45 -27.11 19.00
C ALA A 22 -47.05 -27.87 17.80
N LEU A 23 -46.25 -28.16 16.78
CA LEU A 23 -46.68 -28.94 15.62
C LEU A 23 -46.97 -30.39 16.00
N GLY A 24 -46.16 -31.00 16.85
CA GLY A 24 -46.42 -32.33 17.40
C GLY A 24 -47.75 -32.38 18.16
N ILE A 25 -48.01 -31.38 19.02
CA ILE A 25 -49.27 -31.25 19.76
C ILE A 25 -50.46 -31.09 18.80
N LEU A 26 -50.36 -30.19 17.82
CA LEU A 26 -51.41 -29.97 16.82
C LEU A 26 -51.74 -31.26 16.05
N LEU A 27 -50.72 -32.01 15.62
CA LEU A 27 -50.89 -33.28 14.93
C LEU A 27 -51.59 -34.32 15.81
N THR A 28 -51.22 -34.41 17.11
CA THR A 28 -51.88 -35.32 18.05
C THR A 28 -53.34 -34.95 18.30
N ILE A 29 -53.67 -33.66 18.38
CA ILE A 29 -55.05 -33.18 18.52
C ILE A 29 -55.86 -33.50 17.26
N LEU A 30 -55.28 -33.26 16.07
CA LEU A 30 -55.92 -33.59 14.79
C LEU A 30 -56.22 -35.09 14.69
N LEU A 31 -55.24 -35.93 15.03
CA LEU A 31 -55.39 -37.38 15.01
C LEU A 31 -56.45 -37.85 16.02
N ALA A 32 -56.42 -37.32 17.24
CA ALA A 32 -57.39 -37.62 18.28
C ALA A 32 -58.82 -37.22 17.86
N SER A 33 -58.97 -36.05 17.23
CA SER A 33 -60.25 -35.58 16.68
C SER A 33 -60.77 -36.51 15.60
N LEU A 34 -59.90 -36.98 14.69
CA LEU A 34 -60.28 -37.89 13.63
C LEU A 34 -60.69 -39.28 14.17
N ILE A 35 -59.96 -39.79 15.16
CA ILE A 35 -60.31 -41.03 15.88
C ILE A 35 -61.65 -40.86 16.59
N PHE A 36 -61.88 -39.72 17.26
CA PHE A 36 -63.13 -39.45 17.94
C PHE A 36 -64.31 -39.43 16.98
N VAL A 37 -64.19 -38.74 15.83
CA VAL A 37 -65.23 -38.75 14.79
C VAL A 37 -65.47 -40.17 14.26
N ALA A 38 -64.43 -40.96 14.04
CA ALA A 38 -64.57 -42.36 13.62
C ALA A 38 -65.32 -43.21 14.65
N VAL A 39 -64.99 -43.06 15.95
CA VAL A 39 -65.68 -43.76 17.05
C VAL A 39 -67.15 -43.33 17.15
N VAL A 40 -67.43 -42.03 17.04
CA VAL A 40 -68.81 -41.51 17.08
C VAL A 40 -69.61 -42.01 15.87
N LEU A 41 -69.01 -42.07 14.69
CA LEU A 41 -69.65 -42.62 13.49
C LEU A 41 -69.94 -44.11 13.67
N LEU A 42 -68.97 -44.90 14.17
CA LEU A 42 -69.14 -46.32 14.49
C LEU A 42 -70.24 -46.56 15.54
N ALA A 43 -70.32 -45.70 16.56
CA ALA A 43 -71.34 -45.78 17.60
C ALA A 43 -72.74 -45.40 17.06
N LYS A 44 -72.82 -44.38 16.19
CA LYS A 44 -74.09 -43.93 15.61
C LYS A 44 -74.64 -44.85 14.53
N SER A 45 -73.79 -45.56 13.80
CA SER A 45 -74.21 -46.47 12.75
C SER A 45 -74.71 -47.82 13.26
N ASN A 46 -74.84 -48.03 14.58
CA ASN A 46 -75.21 -49.31 15.20
C ASN A 46 -74.36 -50.50 14.72
N LEU A 47 -73.14 -50.22 14.25
CA LEU A 47 -72.22 -51.18 13.62
C LEU A 47 -71.73 -52.30 14.55
N LEU A 48 -72.02 -52.18 15.85
CA LEU A 48 -71.74 -53.17 16.87
C LEU A 48 -72.86 -54.21 17.03
N THR A 49 -73.94 -54.08 16.25
CA THR A 49 -75.02 -55.08 16.13
C THR A 49 -74.71 -55.92 14.89
N PRO A 50 -74.29 -57.20 15.02
CA PRO A 50 -73.65 -57.96 13.94
C PRO A 50 -74.55 -58.39 12.77
N ASP A 51 -75.82 -57.99 12.70
CA ASP A 51 -76.81 -58.66 11.83
C ASP A 51 -77.19 -57.96 10.51
N ASP A 52 -76.84 -56.70 10.23
CA ASP A 52 -77.17 -56.10 8.91
C ASP A 52 -76.26 -54.90 8.57
N LEU A 53 -75.05 -55.17 8.08
CA LEU A 53 -74.22 -54.15 7.43
C LEU A 53 -74.39 -54.26 5.93
N THR A 54 -74.94 -53.21 5.31
CA THR A 54 -75.05 -53.16 3.85
C THR A 54 -73.68 -52.90 3.21
N ASP A 55 -73.38 -53.60 2.11
CA ASP A 55 -72.10 -53.49 1.39
C ASP A 55 -71.77 -52.06 0.92
N GLU A 56 -72.76 -51.17 0.81
CA GLU A 56 -72.56 -49.77 0.44
C GLU A 56 -71.99 -48.92 1.58
N GLU A 57 -72.42 -49.17 2.83
CA GLU A 57 -71.97 -48.44 4.00
C GLU A 57 -70.52 -48.78 4.35
N THR A 58 -70.14 -50.06 4.23
CA THR A 58 -68.76 -50.52 4.42
C THR A 58 -67.82 -49.92 3.38
N LYS A 59 -68.24 -49.82 2.11
CA LYS A 59 -67.49 -49.17 1.04
C LYS A 59 -67.32 -47.67 1.27
N SER A 60 -68.36 -46.97 1.73
CA SER A 60 -68.29 -45.54 2.03
C SER A 60 -67.33 -45.25 3.19
N LEU A 61 -67.38 -46.06 4.25
CA LEU A 61 -66.50 -45.94 5.40
C LEU A 61 -65.04 -46.21 5.03
N LEU A 62 -64.77 -47.27 4.26
CA LEU A 62 -63.43 -47.57 3.74
C LEU A 62 -62.90 -46.45 2.84
N THR A 63 -63.75 -45.87 2.00
CA THR A 63 -63.38 -44.76 1.11
C THR A 63 -63.03 -43.51 1.93
N PHE A 64 -63.86 -43.17 2.92
CA PHE A 64 -63.59 -42.05 3.82
C PHE A 64 -62.28 -42.24 4.60
N LEU A 65 -62.05 -43.44 5.14
CA LEU A 65 -60.83 -43.78 5.86
C LEU A 65 -59.60 -43.64 4.94
N GLY A 66 -59.69 -44.16 3.70
CA GLY A 66 -58.64 -44.03 2.70
C GLY A 66 -58.32 -42.57 2.35
N VAL A 67 -59.33 -41.73 2.17
CA VAL A 67 -59.15 -40.28 1.91
C VAL A 67 -58.52 -39.60 3.13
N ALA A 68 -58.97 -39.88 4.35
CA ALA A 68 -58.41 -39.32 5.57
C ALA A 68 -56.93 -39.69 5.75
N PHE A 69 -56.56 -40.96 5.55
CA PHE A 69 -55.16 -41.39 5.56
C PHE A 69 -54.34 -40.73 4.46
N GLY A 70 -54.90 -40.59 3.26
CA GLY A 70 -54.25 -39.90 2.14
C GLY A 70 -53.90 -38.44 2.45
N VAL A 71 -54.83 -37.70 3.08
CA VAL A 71 -54.60 -36.31 3.51
C VAL A 71 -53.52 -36.23 4.58
N VAL A 72 -53.55 -37.11 5.59
CA VAL A 72 -52.53 -37.14 6.65
C VAL A 72 -51.15 -37.50 6.07
N ALA A 73 -51.06 -38.50 5.20
CA ALA A 73 -49.81 -38.88 4.55
C ALA A 73 -49.25 -37.75 3.68
N THR A 74 -50.10 -37.05 2.92
CA THR A 74 -49.71 -35.90 2.10
C THR A 74 -49.21 -34.75 2.97
N LEU A 75 -49.88 -34.45 4.09
CA LEU A 75 -49.48 -33.40 5.01
C LEU A 75 -48.12 -33.71 5.65
N ILE A 76 -47.91 -34.96 6.11
CA ILE A 76 -46.62 -35.41 6.66
C ILE A 76 -45.52 -35.30 5.60
N GLY A 77 -45.79 -35.76 4.36
CA GLY A 77 -44.84 -35.65 3.25
C GLY A 77 -44.45 -34.20 2.94
N ALA A 78 -45.43 -33.29 2.89
CA ALA A 78 -45.20 -31.87 2.65
C ALA A 78 -44.38 -31.22 3.78
N LEU A 79 -44.65 -31.56 5.04
CA LEU A 79 -43.91 -31.05 6.20
C LEU A 79 -42.46 -31.55 6.21
N LEU A 80 -42.24 -32.84 5.96
CA LEU A 80 -40.91 -33.43 5.85
C LEU A 80 -40.11 -32.80 4.70
N ALA A 81 -40.73 -32.62 3.53
CA ALA A 81 -40.11 -31.96 2.39
C ALA A 81 -39.73 -30.50 2.71
N ASN A 82 -40.61 -29.75 3.37
CA ASN A 82 -40.32 -28.36 3.76
C ASN A 82 -39.19 -28.29 4.80
N GLN A 83 -39.18 -29.17 5.80
CA GLN A 83 -38.10 -29.25 6.78
C GLN A 83 -36.76 -29.63 6.14
N HIS A 84 -36.78 -30.57 5.20
CA HIS A 84 -35.60 -30.96 4.43
C HIS A 84 -35.08 -29.79 3.59
N ASN A 85 -35.95 -29.09 2.85
CA ASN A 85 -35.58 -27.93 2.03
C ASN A 85 -35.00 -26.78 2.87
N ARG A 86 -35.54 -26.53 4.06
CA ARG A 86 -34.95 -25.53 4.98
C ARG A 86 -33.56 -25.94 5.46
N ARG A 87 -33.37 -27.21 5.80
CA ARG A 87 -32.07 -27.72 6.25
C ARG A 87 -31.03 -27.69 5.12
N THR A 88 -31.40 -28.06 3.90
CA THR A 88 -30.49 -28.00 2.75
C THR A 88 -30.14 -26.56 2.40
N HIS A 89 -31.09 -25.63 2.48
CA HIS A 89 -30.80 -24.20 2.29
C HIS A 89 -29.80 -23.67 3.32
N MET A 90 -30.02 -23.94 4.61
CA MET A 90 -29.09 -23.51 5.66
C MET A 90 -27.70 -24.13 5.50
N LEU A 91 -27.62 -25.42 5.13
CA LEU A 91 -26.33 -26.07 4.87
C LEU A 91 -25.63 -25.48 3.64
N ALA A 92 -26.38 -25.16 2.59
CA ALA A 92 -25.84 -24.51 1.39
C ALA A 92 -25.32 -23.10 1.69
N GLU A 93 -26.02 -22.32 2.52
CA GLU A 93 -25.55 -21.00 2.97
C GLU A 93 -24.28 -21.11 3.82
N GLN A 94 -24.24 -22.05 4.77
CA GLN A 94 -23.04 -22.29 5.57
C GLN A 94 -21.86 -22.75 4.73
N ALA A 95 -22.09 -23.60 3.72
CA ALA A 95 -21.05 -24.02 2.79
C ALA A 95 -20.48 -22.84 2.01
N LYS A 96 -21.34 -21.95 1.49
CA LYS A 96 -20.91 -20.72 0.79
C LYS A 96 -20.06 -19.81 1.68
N PHE A 97 -20.48 -19.61 2.93
CA PHE A 97 -19.72 -18.76 3.86
C PHE A 97 -18.34 -19.34 4.17
N ARG A 98 -18.26 -20.66 4.36
CA ARG A 98 -16.97 -21.36 4.55
C ARG A 98 -16.10 -21.30 3.30
N GLU A 99 -16.68 -21.46 2.12
CA GLU A 99 -15.95 -21.36 0.85
C GLU A 99 -15.37 -19.96 0.66
N GLN A 100 -16.13 -18.91 0.94
CA GLN A 100 -15.64 -17.53 0.92
C GLN A 100 -14.51 -17.31 1.92
N GLN A 101 -14.63 -17.82 3.14
CA GLN A 101 -13.58 -17.70 4.14
C GLN A 101 -12.31 -18.45 3.72
N LEU A 102 -12.42 -19.67 3.20
CA LEU A 102 -11.28 -20.43 2.68
C LEU A 102 -10.64 -19.73 1.47
N ALA A 103 -11.42 -19.06 0.63
CA ALA A 103 -10.90 -18.28 -0.49
C ALA A 103 -10.06 -17.09 0.01
N LEU A 104 -10.55 -16.35 1.01
CA LEU A 104 -9.80 -15.25 1.64
C LEU A 104 -8.50 -15.74 2.29
N ASP A 105 -8.57 -16.84 3.07
CA ASP A 105 -7.38 -17.44 3.70
C ASP A 105 -6.36 -17.92 2.66
N THR A 106 -6.83 -18.47 1.54
CA THR A 106 -5.97 -18.91 0.44
C THR A 106 -5.33 -17.71 -0.27
N GLU A 107 -6.06 -16.62 -0.47
CA GLU A 107 -5.53 -15.38 -1.04
C GLU A 107 -4.43 -14.79 -0.15
N GLU A 108 -4.63 -14.74 1.17
CA GLU A 108 -3.61 -14.26 2.11
C GLU A 108 -2.36 -15.13 2.08
N ARG A 109 -2.51 -16.47 2.04
CA ARG A 109 -1.37 -17.39 1.92
C ARG A 109 -0.64 -17.24 0.59
N LEU A 110 -1.36 -17.06 -0.51
CA LEU A 110 -0.76 -16.83 -1.83
C LEU A 110 0.03 -15.51 -1.86
N LYS A 111 -0.49 -14.47 -1.20
CA LYS A 111 0.22 -13.19 -1.03
C LYS A 111 1.54 -13.40 -0.27
N LEU A 112 1.51 -14.05 0.88
CA LEU A 112 2.71 -14.33 1.68
C LEU A 112 3.73 -15.22 0.95
N ASP A 113 3.28 -16.27 0.26
CA ASP A 113 4.14 -17.14 -0.56
C ASP A 113 4.77 -16.36 -1.71
N THR A 114 4.02 -15.42 -2.30
CA THR A 114 4.55 -14.54 -3.34
C THR A 114 5.60 -13.57 -2.78
N VAL A 115 5.40 -12.99 -1.59
CA VAL A 115 6.44 -12.17 -0.92
C VAL A 115 7.69 -12.99 -0.68
N ALA A 116 7.55 -14.20 -0.13
CA ALA A 116 8.68 -15.07 0.15
C ALA A 116 9.47 -15.37 -1.13
N LYS A 117 8.80 -15.71 -2.22
CA LYS A 117 9.42 -15.93 -3.53
C LYS A 117 10.08 -14.67 -4.10
N VAL A 118 9.45 -13.51 -3.95
CA VAL A 118 10.04 -12.22 -4.37
C VAL A 118 11.31 -11.92 -3.58
N LEU A 119 11.32 -12.17 -2.26
CA LEU A 119 12.52 -12.00 -1.42
C LEU A 119 13.61 -13.01 -1.75
N GLU A 120 13.24 -14.26 -2.08
CA GLU A 120 14.19 -15.25 -2.62
C GLU A 120 14.79 -14.76 -3.94
N LEU A 121 14.01 -14.14 -4.83
CA LEU A 121 14.52 -13.59 -6.10
C LEU A 121 15.50 -12.41 -5.92
N VAL A 122 15.45 -11.71 -4.79
CA VAL A 122 16.36 -10.60 -4.46
C VAL A 122 17.75 -11.11 -4.08
N THR A 123 17.87 -12.38 -3.67
CA THR A 123 19.15 -12.98 -3.27
C THR A 123 19.52 -14.16 -4.18
N THR A 124 20.81 -14.42 -4.37
CA THR A 124 21.31 -15.60 -5.10
C THR A 124 22.66 -15.96 -4.49
N ASP A 125 22.80 -17.17 -3.96
CA ASP A 125 24.05 -17.70 -3.40
C ASP A 125 24.70 -16.78 -2.34
N ASN A 126 23.92 -16.28 -1.38
CA ASN A 126 24.33 -15.33 -0.32
C ASN A 126 24.77 -13.93 -0.81
N ALA A 127 24.55 -13.60 -2.09
CA ALA A 127 24.74 -12.25 -2.62
C ALA A 127 23.40 -11.68 -3.13
N TYR A 128 23.34 -10.36 -3.34
CA TYR A 128 22.19 -9.78 -4.03
C TYR A 128 22.15 -10.21 -5.50
N ALA A 129 20.95 -10.48 -6.00
CA ALA A 129 20.72 -10.75 -7.39
C ALA A 129 21.07 -9.51 -8.26
N PRO A 130 21.19 -9.66 -9.59
CA PRO A 130 21.44 -8.51 -10.46
C PRO A 130 20.42 -7.38 -10.25
N ARG A 131 20.89 -6.12 -10.22
CA ARG A 131 20.06 -4.93 -9.90
C ARG A 131 18.74 -4.88 -10.67
N ALA A 132 18.74 -5.27 -11.95
CA ALA A 132 17.52 -5.31 -12.76
C ALA A 132 16.48 -6.31 -12.24
N ARG A 133 16.90 -7.47 -11.75
CA ARG A 133 16.02 -8.47 -11.12
C ARG A 133 15.49 -7.94 -9.79
N VAL A 134 16.37 -7.36 -8.97
CA VAL A 134 15.98 -6.75 -7.68
C VAL A 134 14.97 -5.62 -7.89
N ALA A 135 15.20 -4.74 -8.86
CA ALA A 135 14.27 -3.67 -9.22
C ALA A 135 12.88 -4.22 -9.63
N GLY A 136 12.85 -5.24 -10.48
CA GLY A 136 11.60 -5.91 -10.88
C GLY A 136 10.87 -6.59 -9.71
N ALA A 137 11.63 -7.22 -8.80
CA ALA A 137 11.10 -7.86 -7.60
C ALA A 137 10.44 -6.83 -6.67
N ILE A 138 11.10 -5.70 -6.37
CA ILE A 138 10.52 -4.65 -5.52
C ILE A 138 9.33 -3.97 -6.20
N ALA A 139 9.38 -3.73 -7.51
CA ALA A 139 8.23 -3.18 -8.23
C ALA A 139 7.01 -4.12 -8.15
N THR A 140 7.24 -5.43 -8.21
CA THR A 140 6.19 -6.45 -8.01
C THR A 140 5.69 -6.45 -6.56
N LEU A 141 6.58 -6.32 -5.58
CA LEU A 141 6.22 -6.21 -4.17
C LEU A 141 5.30 -5.01 -3.91
N MET A 142 5.62 -3.85 -4.52
CA MET A 142 4.84 -2.63 -4.43
C MET A 142 3.43 -2.81 -5.00
N GLN A 143 3.29 -3.52 -6.12
CA GLN A 143 1.98 -3.81 -6.72
C GLN A 143 1.13 -4.76 -5.87
N LEU A 144 1.75 -5.72 -5.17
CA LEU A 144 1.03 -6.77 -4.44
C LEU A 144 0.71 -6.41 -2.98
N HIS A 145 1.62 -5.69 -2.30
CA HIS A 145 1.56 -5.46 -0.85
C HIS A 145 1.52 -3.98 -0.46
N GLY A 146 1.50 -3.07 -1.44
CA GLY A 146 1.49 -1.63 -1.22
C GLY A 146 2.88 -1.06 -0.91
N GLY A 147 2.90 0.22 -0.52
CA GLY A 147 4.12 0.98 -0.33
C GLY A 147 4.96 0.56 0.88
N VAL A 148 4.33 0.25 2.04
CA VAL A 148 5.05 0.13 3.33
C VAL A 148 6.16 -0.92 3.27
N VAL A 149 5.80 -2.17 2.91
CA VAL A 149 6.76 -3.28 2.87
C VAL A 149 7.84 -3.02 1.83
N SER A 150 7.45 -2.44 0.70
CA SER A 150 8.33 -2.16 -0.42
C SER A 150 9.36 -1.07 -0.08
N VAL A 151 8.99 -0.03 0.66
CA VAL A 151 9.89 1.05 1.10
C VAL A 151 10.89 0.54 2.12
N ARG A 152 10.47 -0.29 3.07
CA ARG A 152 11.38 -0.89 4.06
C ARG A 152 12.44 -1.75 3.41
N VAL A 153 12.01 -2.62 2.49
CA VAL A 153 12.94 -3.44 1.70
C VAL A 153 13.81 -2.55 0.80
N LEU A 154 13.26 -1.47 0.25
CA LEU A 154 14.02 -0.51 -0.55
C LEU A 154 15.14 0.16 0.24
N GLY A 155 14.91 0.57 1.49
CA GLY A 155 15.94 1.21 2.32
C GLY A 155 17.19 0.35 2.45
N GLU A 156 17.02 -0.90 2.89
CA GLU A 156 18.10 -1.88 3.04
C GLU A 156 18.82 -2.18 1.71
N LEU A 157 18.05 -2.35 0.62
CA LEU A 157 18.60 -2.66 -0.69
C LEU A 157 19.30 -1.46 -1.34
N TRP A 158 18.82 -0.25 -1.05
CA TRP A 158 19.47 0.97 -1.51
C TRP A 158 20.75 1.16 -0.73
N GLU A 159 20.76 1.02 0.60
CA GLU A 159 21.97 1.08 1.43
C GLU A 159 23.06 0.13 0.93
N ALA A 160 22.69 -1.13 0.68
CA ALA A 160 23.60 -2.17 0.19
C ALA A 160 23.98 -2.05 -1.31
N ASP A 161 23.57 -0.98 -1.99
CA ASP A 161 23.85 -0.73 -3.41
C ASP A 161 23.32 -1.85 -4.36
N ALA A 162 22.28 -2.54 -3.91
CA ALA A 162 21.56 -3.56 -4.68
C ALA A 162 20.48 -2.96 -5.60
N VAL A 163 20.09 -1.71 -5.37
CA VAL A 163 19.13 -0.94 -6.17
C VAL A 163 19.76 0.38 -6.61
N SER A 164 19.50 0.79 -7.87
CA SER A 164 19.97 2.08 -8.37
C SER A 164 19.14 3.25 -7.83
N SER A 165 19.74 4.44 -7.73
CA SER A 165 19.05 5.65 -7.32
C SER A 165 17.82 5.94 -8.19
N SER A 166 17.87 5.69 -9.51
CA SER A 166 16.73 5.90 -10.41
C SER A 166 15.54 5.01 -10.05
N THR A 167 15.77 3.73 -9.72
CA THR A 167 14.71 2.82 -9.29
C THR A 167 14.16 3.21 -7.93
N ALA A 168 15.03 3.57 -6.98
CA ALA A 168 14.62 3.99 -5.65
C ALA A 168 13.76 5.27 -5.70
N VAL A 169 14.21 6.27 -6.45
CA VAL A 169 13.48 7.52 -6.68
C VAL A 169 12.14 7.26 -7.37
N TRP A 170 12.08 6.39 -8.37
CA TRP A 170 10.82 6.04 -9.04
C TRP A 170 9.80 5.39 -8.08
N LEU A 171 10.26 4.46 -7.21
CA LEU A 171 9.40 3.82 -6.21
C LEU A 171 8.89 4.83 -5.17
N ILE A 172 9.78 5.69 -4.65
CA ILE A 172 9.42 6.75 -3.69
C ILE A 172 8.44 7.73 -4.33
N ASP A 173 8.71 8.18 -5.55
CA ASP A 173 7.82 9.07 -6.30
C ASP A 173 6.43 8.45 -6.49
N ARG A 174 6.36 7.15 -6.81
CA ARG A 174 5.09 6.45 -6.94
C ARG A 174 4.28 6.47 -5.65
N ILE A 175 4.91 6.17 -4.52
CA ILE A 175 4.25 6.10 -3.20
C ILE A 175 3.79 7.48 -2.75
N LEU A 176 4.61 8.50 -2.95
CA LEU A 176 4.25 9.88 -2.61
C LEU A 176 3.09 10.40 -3.49
N ARG A 177 2.92 9.87 -4.71
CA ARG A 177 1.85 10.23 -5.65
C ARG A 177 0.56 9.42 -5.51
N ASP A 178 0.50 8.44 -4.60
CA ASP A 178 -0.71 7.64 -4.42
C ASP A 178 -1.90 8.51 -3.96
N ASP A 179 -3.08 8.21 -4.46
CA ASP A 179 -4.33 8.93 -4.18
C ASP A 179 -5.43 7.95 -3.71
N PRO A 180 -5.90 8.04 -2.45
CA PRO A 180 -5.44 8.95 -1.41
C PRO A 180 -4.05 8.55 -0.87
N PRO A 181 -3.21 9.52 -0.43
CA PRO A 181 -1.93 9.21 0.17
C PRO A 181 -2.15 8.50 1.50
N LYS A 182 -1.46 7.37 1.70
CA LYS A 182 -1.46 6.67 2.98
C LYS A 182 -0.33 7.22 3.85
N GLU A 183 -0.70 7.74 5.02
CA GLU A 183 0.23 8.45 5.91
C GLU A 183 1.48 7.62 6.23
N ASP A 184 1.32 6.38 6.68
CA ASP A 184 2.44 5.49 7.03
C ASP A 184 3.38 5.25 5.83
N GLU A 185 2.83 5.02 4.63
CA GLU A 185 3.61 4.75 3.42
C GLU A 185 4.41 5.99 2.97
N THR A 186 3.76 7.15 2.95
CA THR A 186 4.39 8.40 2.52
C THR A 186 5.44 8.91 3.51
N SER A 187 5.20 8.75 4.82
CA SER A 187 6.15 9.14 5.86
C SER A 187 7.43 8.30 5.77
N GLU A 188 7.30 6.98 5.65
CA GLU A 188 8.45 6.08 5.53
C GLU A 188 9.21 6.32 4.22
N ALA A 189 8.51 6.60 3.11
CA ALA A 189 9.16 6.93 1.84
C ALA A 189 9.98 8.24 1.92
N ALA A 190 9.47 9.26 2.61
CA ALA A 190 10.19 10.51 2.84
C ALA A 190 11.40 10.32 3.76
N GLU A 191 11.30 9.46 4.77
CA GLU A 191 12.42 9.11 5.66
C GLU A 191 13.53 8.38 4.91
N VAL A 192 13.19 7.34 4.12
CA VAL A 192 14.17 6.62 3.28
C VAL A 192 14.84 7.55 2.27
N LEU A 193 14.09 8.48 1.66
CA LEU A 193 14.66 9.50 0.78
C LEU A 193 15.68 10.38 1.51
N SER A 194 15.34 10.81 2.73
CA SER A 194 16.21 11.63 3.58
C SER A 194 17.50 10.88 3.95
N LEU A 195 17.38 9.62 4.38
CA LEU A 195 18.52 8.79 4.80
C LEU A 195 19.53 8.54 3.66
N HIS A 196 19.04 8.33 2.44
CA HIS A 196 19.89 8.03 1.27
C HIS A 196 20.12 9.23 0.35
N CYS A 197 19.81 10.43 0.81
CA CYS A 197 19.81 11.63 -0.02
C CYS A 197 21.18 11.95 -0.65
N ALA A 198 22.27 11.58 0.00
CA ALA A 198 23.64 11.72 -0.51
C ALA A 198 23.90 10.90 -1.78
N ARG A 199 23.15 9.81 -1.99
CA ARG A 199 23.25 8.94 -3.18
C ARG A 199 22.54 9.51 -4.40
N LEU A 200 21.76 10.58 -4.22
CA LEU A 200 21.05 11.25 -5.31
C LEU A 200 21.98 12.13 -6.15
N THR A 201 23.09 12.63 -5.58
CA THR A 201 24.04 13.45 -6.32
C THR A 201 25.22 12.64 -6.86
N PRO A 202 25.53 12.73 -8.17
CA PRO A 202 26.69 12.10 -8.79
C PRO A 202 28.01 12.40 -8.10
N SER A 203 28.67 11.40 -7.48
CA SER A 203 30.04 11.58 -6.95
C SER A 203 30.98 12.06 -8.07
N PRO A 204 31.91 13.01 -7.80
CA PRO A 204 32.84 13.46 -8.84
C PRO A 204 33.69 12.30 -9.39
N ASP A 205 33.90 11.28 -8.55
CA ASP A 205 34.64 10.07 -8.85
C ASP A 205 33.78 8.99 -9.55
N ASP A 206 32.44 9.13 -9.51
CA ASP A 206 31.53 8.16 -10.12
C ASP A 206 31.24 8.51 -11.58
N LYS A 207 32.07 7.96 -12.46
CA LYS A 207 31.92 8.10 -13.92
C LYS A 207 30.65 7.46 -14.48
N HIS A 208 29.96 6.64 -13.70
CA HIS A 208 28.76 5.92 -14.15
C HIS A 208 27.47 6.64 -13.76
N GLN A 209 27.51 7.57 -12.81
CA GLN A 209 26.35 8.35 -12.39
C GLN A 209 26.22 9.63 -13.23
N GLU A 210 25.84 9.48 -14.50
CA GLU A 210 25.63 10.64 -15.38
C GLU A 210 24.35 11.43 -15.05
N ARG A 211 23.43 10.82 -14.29
CA ARG A 211 22.08 11.35 -14.05
C ARG A 211 21.82 11.59 -12.57
N PHE A 212 21.25 12.75 -12.29
CA PHE A 212 20.60 13.05 -11.01
C PHE A 212 19.16 12.61 -11.07
N ASP A 213 18.82 11.70 -10.16
CA ASP A 213 17.48 11.21 -10.00
C ASP A 213 16.81 12.00 -8.88
N TRP A 214 15.67 12.60 -9.18
CA TRP A 214 14.88 13.39 -8.23
C TRP A 214 13.42 12.98 -8.30
N PRO A 215 12.72 12.81 -7.16
CA PRO A 215 11.30 12.53 -7.18
C PRO A 215 10.58 13.70 -7.86
N SER A 216 9.90 13.39 -8.96
CA SER A 216 9.19 14.39 -9.76
C SER A 216 8.06 15.05 -9.00
N ILE A 217 7.43 14.38 -8.04
CA ILE A 217 6.38 14.95 -7.19
C ILE A 217 6.86 16.16 -6.38
N LEU A 218 8.16 16.23 -6.09
CA LEU A 218 8.76 17.36 -5.38
C LEU A 218 8.79 18.63 -6.24
N LEU A 219 8.65 18.48 -7.56
CA LEU A 219 8.57 19.59 -8.52
C LEU A 219 7.13 20.00 -8.82
N ASP A 220 6.14 19.25 -8.31
CA ASP A 220 4.72 19.51 -8.48
C ASP A 220 4.11 20.10 -7.19
N THR A 221 2.83 20.45 -7.23
CA THR A 221 2.06 20.78 -6.04
C THR A 221 1.86 19.52 -5.19
N TRP A 222 2.28 19.58 -3.93
CA TRP A 222 2.15 18.43 -3.03
C TRP A 222 0.67 18.14 -2.70
N PRO A 223 0.27 16.86 -2.61
CA PRO A 223 -1.09 16.49 -2.21
C PRO A 223 -1.46 17.13 -0.87
N SER A 224 -2.63 17.78 -0.81
CA SER A 224 -3.12 18.44 0.42
C SER A 224 -3.35 17.47 1.57
N ALA A 225 -3.61 16.19 1.25
CA ALA A 225 -3.78 15.11 2.22
C ALA A 225 -2.44 14.54 2.75
N MET A 226 -1.28 14.94 2.21
CA MET A 226 0.01 14.57 2.78
C MET A 226 0.12 15.11 4.21
N SER A 227 0.72 14.37 5.14
CA SER A 227 0.86 14.86 6.51
C SER A 227 1.93 15.96 6.60
N PHE A 228 1.80 16.85 7.60
CA PHE A 228 2.82 17.86 7.90
C PHE A 228 4.20 17.22 8.12
N SER A 229 4.25 16.08 8.82
CA SER A 229 5.50 15.36 9.10
C SER A 229 6.20 14.90 7.81
N THR A 230 5.45 14.28 6.89
CA THR A 230 5.97 13.85 5.59
C THR A 230 6.50 15.03 4.79
N ARG A 231 5.71 16.10 4.65
CA ARG A 231 6.12 17.32 3.94
C ARG A 231 7.41 17.91 4.53
N ASN A 232 7.49 17.97 5.86
CA ASN A 232 8.66 18.46 6.56
C ASN A 232 9.91 17.59 6.32
N ALA A 233 9.76 16.27 6.34
CA ALA A 233 10.84 15.33 6.01
C ALA A 233 11.35 15.51 4.57
N LEU A 234 10.47 15.83 3.62
CA LEU A 234 10.86 16.12 2.23
C LEU A 234 11.67 17.42 2.12
N ILE A 235 11.32 18.48 2.88
CA ILE A 235 12.15 19.70 2.96
C ILE A 235 13.51 19.39 3.59
N ALA A 236 13.53 18.58 4.64
CA ALA A 236 14.78 18.17 5.28
C ALA A 236 15.67 17.38 4.30
N ALA A 237 15.11 16.39 3.60
CA ALA A 237 15.81 15.61 2.57
C ALA A 237 16.36 16.52 1.46
N THR A 238 15.54 17.45 0.95
CA THR A 238 15.93 18.45 -0.05
C THR A 238 17.10 19.32 0.44
N THR A 239 17.04 19.75 1.69
CA THR A 239 18.11 20.55 2.30
C THR A 239 19.39 19.75 2.44
N GLN A 240 19.31 18.49 2.89
CA GLN A 240 20.48 17.62 2.99
C GLN A 240 21.12 17.35 1.64
N VAL A 241 20.33 17.20 0.57
CA VAL A 241 20.84 17.03 -0.80
C VAL A 241 21.69 18.22 -1.22
N LEU A 242 21.24 19.44 -0.92
CA LEU A 242 22.01 20.65 -1.21
C LEU A 242 23.37 20.66 -0.49
N LEU A 243 23.45 20.09 0.72
CA LEU A 243 24.70 19.97 1.49
C LEU A 243 25.67 18.91 0.94
N THR A 244 25.24 18.02 0.03
CA THR A 244 26.09 16.92 -0.48
C THR A 244 27.10 17.35 -1.54
N ARG A 245 26.96 18.56 -2.07
CA ARG A 245 27.85 19.14 -3.10
C ARG A 245 28.41 20.45 -2.62
N GLU A 246 29.27 21.07 -3.40
CA GLU A 246 29.71 22.45 -3.17
C GLU A 246 28.75 23.47 -3.80
N LEU A 247 28.73 24.70 -3.28
CA LEU A 247 27.83 25.77 -3.74
C LEU A 247 27.91 26.01 -5.26
N ASN A 248 29.14 25.99 -5.80
CA ASN A 248 29.41 26.22 -7.21
C ASN A 248 28.82 25.15 -8.12
N TRP A 249 28.66 23.92 -7.62
CA TRP A 249 28.06 22.83 -8.37
C TRP A 249 26.59 23.14 -8.69
N TRP A 250 25.85 23.61 -7.69
CA TRP A 250 24.47 24.07 -7.86
C TRP A 250 24.39 25.32 -8.74
N ALA A 251 25.33 26.26 -8.54
CA ALA A 251 25.41 27.48 -9.34
C ALA A 251 25.73 27.20 -10.81
N SER A 252 26.45 26.13 -11.17
CA SER A 252 26.74 25.79 -12.57
C SER A 252 25.49 25.51 -13.43
N GLY A 253 24.33 25.33 -12.78
CA GLY A 253 23.05 25.13 -13.45
C GLY A 253 22.84 23.70 -13.94
N ALA A 254 23.77 22.78 -13.63
CA ALA A 254 23.63 21.37 -13.99
C ALA A 254 22.30 20.80 -13.46
N LEU A 255 21.94 21.11 -12.21
CA LEU A 255 20.76 20.54 -11.55
C LEU A 255 20.12 21.53 -10.57
N ARG A 256 18.93 22.03 -10.93
CA ARG A 256 18.18 23.06 -10.16
C ARG A 256 17.04 22.49 -9.33
N THR A 257 16.81 21.19 -9.43
CA THR A 257 15.60 20.51 -8.94
C THR A 257 15.41 20.59 -7.42
N PRO A 258 16.43 20.45 -6.55
CA PRO A 258 16.26 20.69 -5.11
C PRO A 258 15.88 22.12 -4.78
N VAL A 259 16.46 23.12 -5.47
CA VAL A 259 16.08 24.53 -5.27
C VAL A 259 14.65 24.77 -5.71
N LEU A 260 14.25 24.26 -6.88
CA LEU A 260 12.86 24.37 -7.36
C LEU A 260 11.87 23.68 -6.41
N THR A 261 12.26 22.58 -5.78
CA THR A 261 11.46 21.92 -4.74
C THR A 261 11.21 22.86 -3.55
N LEU A 262 12.25 23.56 -3.08
CA LEU A 262 12.11 24.55 -2.01
C LEU A 262 11.24 25.75 -2.45
N VAL A 263 11.39 26.21 -3.69
CA VAL A 263 10.56 27.29 -4.24
C VAL A 263 9.09 26.90 -4.25
N ASN A 264 8.77 25.69 -4.72
CA ASN A 264 7.41 25.16 -4.69
C ASN A 264 6.88 25.01 -3.26
N ALA A 265 7.72 24.53 -2.33
CA ALA A 265 7.37 24.40 -0.93
C ALA A 265 7.07 25.74 -0.25
N MET A 266 7.49 26.90 -0.81
CA MET A 266 7.09 28.22 -0.29
C MET A 266 5.58 28.48 -0.38
N GLY A 267 4.91 27.83 -1.33
CA GLY A 267 3.45 27.87 -1.50
C GLY A 267 2.71 27.08 -0.42
N ASP A 268 3.39 26.22 0.33
CA ASP A 268 2.81 25.49 1.44
C ASP A 268 2.51 26.43 2.63
N PRO A 269 1.28 26.42 3.18
CA PRO A 269 0.90 27.33 4.26
C PRO A 269 1.64 27.04 5.57
N ASP A 270 1.99 25.79 5.83
CA ASP A 270 2.57 25.36 7.11
C ASP A 270 4.10 25.40 7.05
N LEU A 271 4.68 25.12 5.88
CA LEU A 271 6.11 24.88 5.72
C LEU A 271 6.82 25.91 4.83
N GLY A 272 6.08 26.84 4.21
CA GLY A 272 6.67 27.83 3.31
C GLY A 272 7.72 28.71 3.97
N SER A 273 7.58 28.99 5.26
CA SER A 273 8.58 29.71 6.06
C SER A 273 9.89 28.92 6.25
N CYS A 274 9.81 27.60 6.41
CA CYS A 274 11.00 26.74 6.50
C CYS A 274 11.77 26.74 5.17
N ALA A 275 11.06 26.55 4.05
CA ALA A 275 11.67 26.61 2.73
C ALA A 275 12.30 27.99 2.44
N ALA A 276 11.62 29.08 2.81
CA ALA A 276 12.12 30.44 2.65
C ALA A 276 13.41 30.70 3.45
N LEU A 277 13.55 30.16 4.65
CA LEU A 277 14.78 30.28 5.44
C LEU A 277 15.98 29.64 4.72
N VAL A 278 15.82 28.44 4.15
CA VAL A 278 16.88 27.77 3.37
C VAL A 278 17.22 28.56 2.11
N LEU A 279 16.19 28.98 1.37
CA LEU A 279 16.37 29.78 0.15
C LEU A 279 17.06 31.11 0.44
N LYS A 280 16.71 31.80 1.52
CA LYS A 280 17.36 33.05 1.92
C LYS A 280 18.86 32.83 2.18
N LYS A 281 19.21 31.78 2.92
CA LYS A 281 20.62 31.41 3.17
C LYS A 281 21.39 31.13 1.87
N LEU A 282 20.78 30.41 0.93
CA LEU A 282 21.36 30.17 -0.39
C LEU A 282 21.50 31.47 -1.20
N ASN A 283 20.52 32.37 -1.12
CA ASN A 283 20.52 33.65 -1.81
C ASN A 283 21.61 34.61 -1.29
N ASP A 284 21.73 34.73 0.04
CA ASP A 284 22.73 35.58 0.71
C ASP A 284 24.16 35.18 0.31
N ARG A 285 24.36 33.91 -0.06
CA ARG A 285 25.62 33.35 -0.56
C ARG A 285 25.73 33.30 -2.08
N GLN A 286 24.79 33.91 -2.81
CA GLN A 286 24.77 33.98 -4.28
C GLN A 286 24.65 32.61 -4.98
N ALA A 287 24.22 31.57 -4.26
CA ALA A 287 24.05 30.21 -4.79
C ALA A 287 22.89 30.10 -5.79
N LEU A 288 21.90 30.99 -5.63
CA LEU A 288 20.69 31.00 -6.44
C LEU A 288 20.85 31.72 -7.78
N ARG A 289 22.02 32.29 -8.11
CA ARG A 289 22.21 33.11 -9.32
C ARG A 289 21.76 32.47 -10.63
N THR A 290 21.80 31.15 -10.73
CA THR A 290 21.38 30.43 -11.95
C THR A 290 19.96 29.93 -11.92
N VAL A 291 19.35 29.82 -10.74
CA VAL A 291 17.91 29.63 -10.62
C VAL A 291 17.31 31.03 -10.80
N ARG A 292 16.82 31.32 -12.02
CA ARG A 292 16.28 32.64 -12.38
C ARG A 292 15.03 32.97 -11.57
N LEU A 293 15.21 33.35 -10.31
CA LEU A 293 14.18 33.89 -9.43
C LEU A 293 13.97 35.35 -9.80
N ASP A 294 12.73 35.76 -9.95
CA ASP A 294 12.42 37.16 -10.22
C ASP A 294 12.48 38.00 -8.93
N GLU A 295 12.33 39.33 -9.06
CA GLU A 295 12.38 40.23 -7.91
C GLU A 295 11.25 39.96 -6.89
N ASN A 296 10.10 39.44 -7.36
CA ASN A 296 8.97 39.11 -6.50
C ASN A 296 9.25 37.84 -5.70
N ASP A 297 9.85 36.82 -6.30
CA ASP A 297 10.27 35.59 -5.64
C ASP A 297 11.27 35.91 -4.50
N LEU A 298 12.26 36.77 -4.78
CA LEU A 298 13.26 37.18 -3.80
C LEU A 298 12.66 38.01 -2.65
N ALA A 299 11.70 38.90 -2.97
CA ALA A 299 10.96 39.65 -1.96
C ALA A 299 10.15 38.72 -1.06
N LEU A 300 9.45 37.74 -1.65
CA LEU A 300 8.64 36.75 -0.93
C LEU A 300 9.50 35.84 -0.05
N ILE A 301 10.65 35.37 -0.54
CA ILE A 301 11.63 34.61 0.25
C ILE A 301 12.06 35.43 1.47
N THR A 302 12.40 36.69 1.26
CA THR A 302 12.86 37.58 2.34
C THR A 302 11.77 37.84 3.37
N GLU A 303 10.54 38.11 2.92
CA GLU A 303 9.38 38.32 3.79
C GLU A 303 9.08 37.09 4.65
N LYS A 304 8.92 35.91 4.03
CA LYS A 304 8.61 34.65 4.73
C LYS A 304 9.72 34.21 5.67
N ALA A 305 10.98 34.42 5.30
CA ALA A 305 12.11 34.06 6.15
C ALA A 305 12.25 34.98 7.36
N ASN A 306 11.90 36.27 7.23
CA ASN A 306 12.00 37.23 8.34
C ASN A 306 10.85 37.07 9.36
N SER A 307 9.72 36.52 8.95
CA SER A 307 8.59 36.22 9.84
C SER A 307 8.68 34.84 10.51
N ALA A 308 9.66 34.02 10.12
CA ALA A 308 9.80 32.65 10.59
C ALA A 308 10.63 32.56 11.87
N GLU A 309 10.13 31.79 12.84
CA GLU A 309 10.94 31.29 13.96
C GLU A 309 11.30 29.81 13.69
N PRO A 310 12.56 29.49 13.37
CA PRO A 310 12.95 28.11 13.08
C PRO A 310 12.79 27.24 14.33
N THR A 311 12.24 26.04 14.14
CA THR A 311 12.22 25.02 15.19
C THR A 311 13.64 24.58 15.54
N ALA A 312 13.85 24.07 16.77
CA ALA A 312 15.19 23.71 17.25
C ALA A 312 15.96 22.73 16.34
N TRP A 313 15.29 21.71 15.80
CA TRP A 313 15.91 20.77 14.87
C TRP A 313 16.26 21.44 13.54
N PHE A 314 15.40 22.34 13.05
CA PHE A 314 15.61 23.05 11.80
C PHE A 314 16.73 24.07 11.89
N SER A 315 16.88 24.74 13.04
CA SER A 315 18.04 25.59 13.33
C SER A 315 19.35 24.81 13.17
N SER A 316 19.42 23.56 13.65
CA SER A 316 20.61 22.73 13.45
C SER A 316 20.92 22.46 11.96
N VAL A 317 19.89 22.34 11.12
CA VAL A 317 20.07 22.19 9.67
C VAL A 317 20.57 23.50 9.04
N LEU A 318 20.04 24.64 9.46
CA LEU A 318 20.48 25.96 9.02
C LEU A 318 21.93 26.25 9.45
N ASP A 319 22.31 25.88 10.67
CA ASP A 319 23.68 26.01 11.17
C ASP A 319 24.65 25.18 10.32
N LYS A 320 24.28 23.93 10.00
CA LYS A 320 25.06 23.09 9.08
C LYS A 320 25.21 23.70 7.69
N LEU A 321 24.18 24.40 7.20
CA LEU A 321 24.22 25.11 5.92
C LEU A 321 25.16 26.32 5.98
N ASP A 322 25.17 27.07 7.09
CA ASP A 322 26.09 28.18 7.31
C ASP A 322 27.55 27.70 7.42
N ASP A 323 27.80 26.62 8.15
CA ASP A 323 29.11 25.99 8.30
C ASP A 323 29.62 25.47 6.95
N TRP A 324 28.76 24.73 6.24
CA TRP A 324 29.06 24.21 4.90
C TRP A 324 29.40 25.33 3.92
N ALA A 325 28.64 26.41 3.91
CA ALA A 325 28.91 27.56 3.04
C ALA A 325 30.24 28.25 3.38
N SER A 326 30.53 28.41 4.68
CA SER A 326 31.75 29.08 5.15
C SER A 326 33.02 28.28 4.81
N GLU A 327 32.94 26.95 4.79
CA GLU A 327 34.06 26.09 4.39
C GLU A 327 34.39 26.23 2.89
N VAL A 328 33.39 26.42 2.04
CA VAL A 328 33.57 26.68 0.61
C VAL A 328 34.29 28.00 0.38
N ASP A 329 33.83 29.08 1.04
CA ASP A 329 34.45 30.41 0.96
C ASP A 329 35.93 30.38 1.39
N ARG A 330 36.25 29.59 2.43
CA ARG A 330 37.63 29.39 2.91
C ARG A 330 38.51 28.69 1.88
N LYS A 331 38.02 27.62 1.24
CA LYS A 331 38.76 26.89 0.20
C LYS A 331 39.05 27.77 -1.02
N VAL A 332 38.07 28.57 -1.46
CA VAL A 332 38.24 29.51 -2.57
C VAL A 332 39.27 30.59 -2.21
N SER A 333 39.24 31.11 -0.98
CA SER A 333 40.19 32.13 -0.50
C SER A 333 41.62 31.62 -0.30
N MET A 334 41.82 30.31 -0.08
CA MET A 334 43.14 29.69 0.06
C MET A 334 43.75 29.19 -1.26
N ALA A 335 42.96 29.02 -2.31
CA ALA A 335 43.44 28.64 -3.63
C ALA A 335 44.11 29.72 -4.52
N PRO A 336 44.13 31.04 -4.24
CA PRO A 336 44.54 32.04 -5.24
C PRO A 336 46.04 32.05 -5.55
N ASN A 337 46.89 31.38 -4.77
CA ASN A 337 48.34 31.35 -5.01
C ASN A 337 48.88 30.05 -5.64
N ALA A 338 48.07 28.99 -5.79
CA ALA A 338 48.53 27.73 -6.39
C ALA A 338 48.45 27.71 -7.93
N LEU A 339 47.73 28.67 -8.53
CA LEU A 339 47.65 28.87 -10.00
C LEU A 339 48.61 29.95 -10.52
N GLY A 340 49.46 30.50 -9.65
CA GLY A 340 50.58 31.33 -10.06
C GLY A 340 51.62 30.47 -10.77
N SER A 341 51.64 30.55 -12.11
CA SER A 341 52.69 30.01 -12.99
C SER A 341 52.87 28.50 -12.97
N SER A 342 51.90 27.74 -13.50
CA SER A 342 52.33 26.57 -14.29
C SER A 342 53.15 27.11 -15.47
N PRO A 343 54.44 26.73 -15.60
CA PRO A 343 55.23 27.13 -16.76
C PRO A 343 54.48 26.68 -18.00
N LEU A 344 54.45 27.56 -19.02
CA LEU A 344 53.99 27.25 -20.36
C LEU A 344 54.61 25.89 -20.77
N VAL A 345 53.87 24.80 -20.64
CA VAL A 345 54.22 23.53 -21.25
C VAL A 345 54.00 23.81 -22.72
N THR A 346 55.10 24.08 -23.40
CA THR A 346 55.18 24.18 -24.85
C THR A 346 54.67 22.84 -25.37
N GLU A 347 53.46 22.84 -25.93
CA GLU A 347 52.89 21.67 -26.58
C GLU A 347 53.90 21.21 -27.65
N THR A 348 54.63 20.13 -27.34
CA THR A 348 55.40 19.41 -28.34
C THR A 348 54.40 18.92 -29.39
N PRO A 349 54.57 19.28 -30.67
CA PRO A 349 53.65 18.87 -31.71
C PRO A 349 53.56 17.33 -31.77
N PRO A 350 52.37 16.77 -31.99
CA PRO A 350 52.19 15.33 -32.07
C PRO A 350 53.07 14.76 -33.19
N PRO A 351 53.75 13.61 -32.98
CA PRO A 351 54.53 12.97 -34.03
C PRO A 351 53.61 12.59 -35.19
N ASP A 352 54.03 12.98 -36.40
CA ASP A 352 53.38 12.64 -37.66
C ASP A 352 53.00 11.16 -37.71
N ARG A 353 51.70 10.88 -37.86
CA ARG A 353 51.20 9.53 -38.11
C ARG A 353 51.70 9.05 -39.47
N PRO A 354 52.46 7.95 -39.56
CA PRO A 354 52.81 7.38 -40.85
C PRO A 354 51.56 6.82 -41.53
N GLY A 355 51.35 7.26 -42.78
CA GLY A 355 50.22 6.87 -43.62
C GLY A 355 50.08 5.36 -43.76
N GLY A 356 48.97 4.83 -43.23
CA GLY A 356 48.53 3.46 -43.44
C GLY A 356 48.02 3.29 -44.87
N ARG A 357 48.78 2.54 -45.66
CA ARG A 357 48.45 2.08 -47.02
C ARG A 357 47.09 1.38 -47.07
N THR A 358 46.34 1.74 -48.10
CA THR A 358 45.28 0.94 -48.72
C THR A 358 45.86 -0.40 -49.19
N SER A 359 45.24 -1.51 -48.80
CA SER A 359 45.33 -2.78 -49.51
C SER A 359 43.93 -3.21 -49.94
N ALA A 360 43.73 -3.25 -51.25
CA ALA A 360 42.61 -3.88 -51.91
C ALA A 360 42.67 -5.41 -51.72
N GLY A 361 41.50 -6.01 -51.57
CA GLY A 361 41.23 -7.45 -51.55
C GLY A 361 39.73 -7.66 -51.65
#